data_AF-A0A7C3HLM2-F1
#
_entry.id   AF-A0A7C3HLM2-F1
#
_cell.length_a   1.000
_cell.length_b   1.000
_cell.length_c   1.000
_cell.angle_alpha   90.00
_cell.angle_beta   90.00
_cell.angle_gamma   90.00
#
_symmetry.space_group_name_H-M   'P 1'
#
loop_
_entity.id
_entity.type
_entity.pdbx_description
1 polymer ?
#
loop_
_entity_poly.entity_id
_entity_poly.type
_entity_poly.pdbx_seq_one_letter_code
_entity_poly.pdbx_strand_id
1 'polypeptide(L)'
;MIFCQDDYLDVQHLPAEIWECLDRTAAPTKTDSLQDALRDFEKKYIQNALRRHGFHRRKTAEALGIGEATLYRKMKELGIAEEKKSEAVS
;
A
#
# COMPACT_ATOMS: atom_id res chain seq x y z
N MET A 1 -13.13 30.85 -12.48
CA MET A 1 -12.45 31.74 -11.51
C MET A 1 -13.03 31.37 -10.14
N ILE A 2 -12.23 30.82 -9.23
CA ILE A 2 -12.68 30.35 -7.91
C ILE A 2 -12.21 31.38 -6.88
N PHE A 3 -13.14 31.97 -6.13
CA PHE A 3 -12.86 32.85 -5.00
C PHE A 3 -12.85 32.00 -3.72
N CYS A 4 -11.73 32.00 -2.99
CA CYS A 4 -11.63 31.40 -1.66
C CYS A 4 -11.76 32.53 -0.64
N GLN A 5 -12.81 32.52 0.18
CA GLN A 5 -13.07 33.57 1.17
C GLN A 5 -12.51 33.23 2.56
N ASP A 6 -12.07 32.00 2.76
CA ASP A 6 -11.54 31.47 4.02
C ASP A 6 -10.10 30.94 3.87
N ASP A 7 -9.35 30.95 4.98
CA ASP A 7 -7.97 30.44 5.09
C ASP A 7 -7.88 28.91 4.98
N TYR A 8 -9.00 28.19 5.09
CA TYR A 8 -9.04 26.72 5.08
C TYR A 8 -10.09 26.16 4.13
N LEU A 9 -9.66 25.21 3.30
CA LEU A 9 -10.50 24.50 2.35
C LEU A 9 -10.85 23.12 2.90
N ASP A 10 -12.07 22.95 3.42
CA ASP A 10 -12.60 21.65 3.81
C ASP A 10 -13.04 20.82 2.57
N VAL A 11 -13.05 19.49 2.69
CA VAL A 11 -13.39 18.54 1.60
C VAL A 11 -14.81 18.78 1.06
N GLN A 12 -15.69 19.32 1.91
CA GLN A 12 -17.08 19.65 1.59
C GLN A 12 -17.22 20.90 0.70
N HIS A 13 -16.15 21.69 0.52
CA HIS A 13 -16.13 22.90 -0.29
C HIS A 13 -15.59 22.68 -1.71
N LEU A 14 -15.19 21.45 -2.05
CA LEU A 14 -14.74 21.15 -3.40
C LEU A 14 -15.92 21.05 -4.37
N PRO A 15 -15.73 21.34 -5.67
CA PRO A 15 -16.75 21.05 -6.70
C PRO A 15 -16.99 19.55 -6.91
N ALA A 16 -18.18 19.20 -7.40
CA ALA A 16 -18.60 17.81 -7.57
C ALA A 16 -17.78 16.99 -8.54
N GLU A 17 -17.16 17.66 -9.50
CA GLU A 17 -16.28 17.08 -10.49
C GLU A 17 -15.01 16.47 -9.84
N ILE A 18 -14.60 16.98 -8.67
CA ILE A 18 -13.45 16.46 -7.94
C ILE A 18 -13.82 15.21 -7.13
N TRP A 19 -15.03 15.17 -6.56
CA TRP A 19 -15.56 13.97 -5.89
C TRP A 19 -15.66 12.78 -6.86
N GLU A 20 -16.10 13.01 -8.10
CA GLU A 20 -16.20 11.94 -9.12
C GLU A 20 -14.84 11.35 -9.56
N CYS A 21 -13.75 12.10 -9.43
CA CYS A 21 -12.40 11.61 -9.74
C CYS A 21 -11.76 10.86 -8.56
N LEU A 22 -12.12 11.22 -7.32
CA LEU A 22 -11.63 10.56 -6.11
C LEU A 22 -12.06 9.08 -6.06
N ASP A 23 -13.29 8.77 -6.49
CA ASP A 23 -13.82 7.40 -6.53
C ASP A 23 -13.12 6.48 -7.54
N ARG A 24 -12.52 7.02 -8.62
CA ARG A 24 -11.83 6.19 -9.63
C ARG A 24 -10.40 5.83 -9.26
N THR A 25 -9.80 6.54 -8.31
CA THR A 25 -8.37 6.38 -7.96
C THR A 25 -8.15 5.92 -6.52
N ALA A 26 -9.11 6.19 -5.62
CA ALA A 26 -9.14 5.57 -4.31
C ALA A 26 -9.83 4.22 -4.42
N ALA A 27 -9.05 3.14 -4.55
CA ALA A 27 -9.57 1.86 -4.06
C ALA A 27 -9.98 2.11 -2.59
N PRO A 28 -11.27 1.96 -2.22
CA PRO A 28 -11.68 2.18 -0.85
C PRO A 28 -11.04 1.05 -0.04
N THR A 29 -9.92 1.32 0.63
CA THR A 29 -9.50 0.53 1.76
C THR A 29 -10.50 0.85 2.86
N LYS A 30 -11.68 0.22 2.81
CA LYS A 30 -12.62 0.18 3.92
C LYS A 30 -11.84 -0.37 5.10
N THR A 31 -11.30 0.53 5.90
CA THR A 31 -10.58 0.20 7.11
C THR A 31 -11.61 0.27 8.22
N ASP A 32 -12.51 -0.71 8.20
CA ASP A 32 -13.62 -0.81 9.16
C ASP A 32 -13.09 -1.10 10.58
N SER A 33 -11.82 -1.54 10.71
CA SER A 33 -11.16 -1.81 11.98
C SER A 33 -9.66 -1.45 11.98
N LEU A 34 -9.09 -1.22 13.17
CA LEU A 34 -7.63 -1.07 13.38
C LEU A 34 -6.86 -2.28 12.84
N GLN A 35 -7.45 -3.48 12.94
CA GLN A 35 -6.84 -4.71 12.47
C GLN A 35 -6.66 -4.68 10.95
N ASP A 36 -7.63 -4.16 10.20
CA ASP A 36 -7.51 -3.99 8.75
C ASP A 36 -6.44 -2.96 8.38
N ALA A 37 -6.34 -1.87 9.15
CA ALA A 37 -5.35 -0.83 8.90
C ALA A 37 -3.92 -1.35 9.08
N LEU A 38 -3.69 -2.11 10.16
CA LEU A 38 -2.42 -2.78 10.41
C LEU A 38 -2.11 -3.80 9.32
N ARG A 39 -3.12 -4.57 8.86
CA ARG A 39 -2.96 -5.56 7.80
C ARG A 39 -2.56 -4.92 6.47
N ASP A 40 -3.20 -3.81 6.10
CA ASP A 40 -2.90 -3.08 4.86
C ASP A 40 -1.52 -2.42 4.92
N PHE A 41 -1.19 -1.80 6.06
CA PHE A 41 0.14 -1.25 6.28
C PHE A 41 1.21 -2.36 6.18
N GLU A 42 1.01 -3.47 6.88
CA GLU A 42 1.95 -4.59 6.88
C GLU A 42 2.15 -5.17 5.48
N LYS A 43 1.07 -5.33 4.72
CA LYS A 43 1.12 -5.79 3.32
C LYS A 43 1.99 -4.88 2.47
N LYS A 44 1.73 -3.57 2.51
CA LYS A 44 2.49 -2.57 1.75
C LYS A 44 3.96 -2.54 2.17
N TYR A 45 4.22 -2.63 3.47
CA TYR A 45 5.57 -2.60 4.03
C TYR A 45 6.40 -3.80 3.58
N ILE A 46 5.86 -5.02 3.72
CA ILE A 46 6.52 -6.26 3.30
C ILE A 46 6.75 -6.28 1.79
N GLN A 47 5.77 -5.85 1.00
CA GLN A 47 5.89 -5.79 -0.46
C GLN A 47 7.00 -4.82 -0.91
N ASN A 48 7.12 -3.67 -0.26
CA ASN A 48 8.19 -2.71 -0.53
C ASN A 48 9.56 -3.26 -0.13
N ALA A 49 9.66 -3.93 1.02
CA ALA A 49 10.90 -4.57 1.46
C ALA A 49 11.35 -5.66 0.46
N LEU A 50 10.42 -6.51 0.02
CA LEU A 50 10.69 -7.52 -1.01
C LEU A 50 11.22 -6.88 -2.30
N ARG A 51 10.58 -5.81 -2.79
CA ARG A 51 11.04 -5.09 -4.00
C ARG A 51 12.45 -4.53 -3.84
N ARG A 52 12.76 -3.88 -2.70
CA ARG A 52 14.09 -3.32 -2.41
C ARG A 52 15.18 -4.38 -2.38
N HIS A 53 14.85 -5.59 -1.96
CA HIS A 53 15.78 -6.72 -1.88
C HIS A 53 15.65 -7.68 -3.07
N GLY A 54 15.02 -7.29 -4.17
CA GLY A 54 14.92 -8.12 -5.39
C GLY A 54 14.17 -9.44 -5.17
N PHE A 55 13.17 -9.44 -4.31
CA PHE A 55 12.41 -10.61 -3.86
C PHE A 55 13.26 -11.71 -3.21
N HIS A 56 14.48 -11.38 -2.75
CA HIS A 56 15.29 -12.29 -1.95
C HIS A 56 14.71 -12.40 -0.54
N ARG A 57 13.91 -13.44 -0.30
CA ARG A 57 13.20 -13.67 0.98
C ARG A 57 14.11 -13.64 2.19
N ARG A 58 15.23 -14.38 2.15
CA ARG A 58 16.21 -14.41 3.26
C ARG A 58 16.74 -13.02 3.59
N LYS A 59 17.21 -12.28 2.59
CA LYS A 59 17.72 -10.90 2.75
C LYS A 59 16.64 -9.95 3.26
N THR A 60 15.40 -10.14 2.79
CA THR A 60 14.25 -9.34 3.23
C THR A 60 13.90 -9.63 4.67
N ALA A 61 13.87 -10.91 5.08
CA ALA A 61 13.60 -11.31 6.45
C ALA A 61 14.67 -10.78 7.42
N GLU A 62 15.94 -10.89 7.05
CA GLU A 62 17.07 -10.30 7.78
C GLU A 62 16.92 -8.78 7.93
N ALA A 63 16.61 -8.06 6.84
CA ALA A 63 16.41 -6.62 6.86
C ALA A 63 15.19 -6.18 7.70
N LEU A 64 14.16 -7.02 7.77
CA LEU A 64 12.98 -6.82 8.59
C LEU A 64 13.16 -7.28 10.05
N GLY A 65 14.29 -7.94 10.38
CA GLY A 65 14.55 -8.47 11.72
C GLY A 65 13.64 -9.63 12.11
N ILE A 66 13.08 -10.37 11.14
CA ILE A 66 12.18 -11.50 11.37
C ILE A 66 12.75 -12.80 10.79
N GLY A 67 12.26 -13.93 11.27
CA GLY A 67 12.61 -15.24 10.68
C GLY A 67 12.00 -15.41 9.29
N GLU A 68 12.68 -16.16 8.41
CA GLU A 68 12.19 -16.45 7.05
C GLU A 68 10.83 -17.18 7.06
N ALA A 69 10.63 -18.10 8.01
CA ALA A 69 9.33 -18.77 8.20
C ALA A 69 8.21 -17.80 8.59
N THR A 70 8.52 -16.76 9.37
CA THR A 70 7.56 -15.71 9.76
C THR A 70 7.22 -14.83 8.57
N LEU A 71 8.22 -14.43 7.77
CA LEU A 71 7.99 -13.69 6.53
C LEU A 71 7.09 -14.49 5.58
N TYR A 72 7.37 -15.78 5.39
CA TYR A 72 6.55 -16.65 4.53
C TYR A 72 5.10 -16.75 5.00
N ARG A 73 4.88 -16.95 6.30
CA ARG A 73 3.53 -16.97 6.87
C ARG A 73 2.79 -15.66 6.61
N LYS A 74 3.43 -14.51 6.87
CA LYS A 74 2.86 -13.18 6.62
C LYS A 74 2.54 -12.95 5.15
N MET A 75 3.43 -13.34 4.24
CA MET A 75 3.18 -13.24 2.80
C MET A 75 1.93 -14.03 2.38
N LYS A 76 1.76 -15.25 2.92
CA LYS A 76 0.58 -16.08 2.65
C LYS A 76 -0.70 -15.47 3.21
N GLU A 77 -0.68 -14.97 4.45
CA GLU A 77 -1.83 -14.33 5.13
C GLU A 77 -2.26 -13.01 4.46
N LEU A 78 -1.31 -12.26 3.91
CA LEU A 78 -1.53 -10.97 3.27
C LEU A 78 -1.76 -11.07 1.75
N GLY A 79 -1.66 -12.28 1.19
CA GLY A 79 -1.82 -12.54 -0.24
C GLY A 79 -0.76 -11.86 -1.10
N ILE A 80 0.47 -11.79 -0.61
CA ILE A 80 1.61 -11.22 -1.35
C ILE A 80 2.12 -12.31 -2.30
N ALA A 81 1.75 -12.20 -3.58
CA ALA A 81 2.28 -13.07 -4.62
C ALA A 81 3.75 -12.72 -4.90
N GLU A 82 4.56 -13.73 -5.12
CA GLU A 82 5.92 -13.54 -5.57
C GLU A 82 5.91 -13.23 -7.06
N GLU A 83 6.23 -11.98 -7.41
CA GLU A 83 6.54 -11.65 -8.79
C GLU A 83 7.86 -12.37 -9.16
N LYS A 84 7.73 -13.53 -9.80
CA LYS A 84 8.87 -14.17 -10.45
C LYS A 84 9.36 -13.24 -11.55
N LYS A 85 10.62 -12.79 -11.42
CA LYS A 85 11.45 -12.14 -12.45
C LYS A 85 10.96 -12.45 -13.88
N SER A 86 10.30 -11.49 -14.52
CA SER A 86 10.39 -11.35 -15.98
C SER A 86 11.58 -10.43 -16.25
N GLU A 87 12.76 -11.03 -16.40
CA GLU A 87 13.91 -10.37 -17.03
C GLU A 87 13.77 -10.48 -18.55
N ALA A 88 13.51 -9.34 -19.18
CA ALA A 88 13.93 -8.97 -20.54
C ALA A 88 13.86 -7.43 -20.55
N VAL A 89 14.91 -6.72 -20.14
CA VAL A 89 16.12 -6.38 -20.91
C VAL A 89 15.79 -5.52 -22.13
N SER A 90 16.50 -4.39 -22.17
CA SER A 90 16.64 -3.37 -23.22
C SER A 90 16.65 -3.86 -24.65
#